data_AF-A0ABD1KMW9-F1
#
_entry.id   AF-A0ABD1KMW9-F1
#
_cell.length_a   1.000
_cell.length_b   1.000
_cell.length_c   1.000
_cell.angle_alpha   90.00
_cell.angle_beta   90.00
_cell.angle_gamma   90.00
#
_symmetry.space_group_name_H-M   'P 1'
#
loop_
_entity.id
_entity.type
_entity.pdbx_description
1 polymer ?
#
loop_
_entity_poly.entity_id
_entity_poly.type
_entity_poly.pdbx_seq_one_letter_code
_entity_poly.pdbx_strand_id
1 'polypeptide(L)'
;MLPLGNIIKKHNIDFHSYADDTQLYISVEPNKTTALQSLTSCLSAVTHWMSNNFLKLNENKTELLLIGPKDKREALLPSLGNLNQYVREQVTSLGVILDSDLSLKPHINKVTKTAYFHLRNIAKVRPFLTKPDAEKLVHAFITSRLDYCNALFTGLPKKSIEKLQLIQNSAARLLTKTRKMEHITPVLAELHWLPVSYRIDFKVLLLVFKAVNGLAPCYIADALSSYTPARALRSADAGLLRIPDAPPKRIGESAFSYYAPKRWNALPQHIREAESIDIFKRQLKTYLFNQAYT
;
A
#
# COMPACT_ATOMS: atom_id res chain seq x y z
N MET A 1 19.07 -4.49 15.88
CA MET A 1 18.88 -3.23 15.12
C MET A 1 19.05 -1.96 15.93
N LEU A 2 18.76 -1.93 17.24
CA LEU A 2 18.87 -0.71 18.06
C LEU A 2 20.18 0.08 17.87
N PRO A 3 21.37 -0.55 17.74
CA PRO A 3 22.61 0.20 17.51
C PRO A 3 22.65 0.90 16.15
N LEU A 4 22.22 0.22 15.08
CA LEU A 4 22.21 0.75 13.72
C LEU A 4 21.18 1.89 13.59
N GLY A 5 20.00 1.71 14.15
CA GLY A 5 18.97 2.76 14.19
C GLY A 5 19.42 4.01 14.93
N ASN A 6 20.18 3.86 16.02
CA ASN A 6 20.75 5.00 16.75
C ASN A 6 21.80 5.75 15.91
N ILE A 7 22.60 5.03 15.11
CA ILE A 7 23.55 5.67 14.19
C ILE A 7 22.80 6.47 13.14
N ILE A 8 21.81 5.87 12.49
CA ILE A 8 21.02 6.54 11.45
C ILE A 8 20.32 7.80 12.00
N LYS A 9 19.72 7.71 13.19
CA LYS A 9 19.07 8.85 13.86
C LYS A 9 20.03 10.01 14.17
N LYS A 10 21.31 9.75 14.46
CA LYS A 10 22.31 10.82 14.68
C LYS A 10 22.53 11.69 13.45
N HIS A 11 22.26 11.16 12.26
CA HIS A 11 22.35 11.90 11.01
C HIS A 11 21.02 12.53 10.58
N ASN A 12 19.99 12.49 11.43
CA ASN A 12 18.65 13.01 11.16
C ASN A 12 18.02 12.41 9.88
N ILE A 13 18.19 11.09 9.72
CA ILE A 13 17.66 10.32 8.59
C ILE A 13 16.56 9.39 9.12
N ASP A 14 15.43 9.40 8.42
CA ASP A 14 14.35 8.47 8.70
C ASP A 14 14.68 7.09 8.13
N PHE A 15 14.23 6.03 8.80
CA PHE A 15 14.48 4.69 8.30
C PHE A 15 13.39 3.70 8.70
N HIS A 16 13.30 2.63 7.90
CA HIS A 16 12.55 1.44 8.22
C HIS A 16 13.44 0.23 7.98
N SER A 17 13.31 -0.78 8.81
CA SER A 17 14.08 -2.01 8.66
C SER A 17 13.20 -3.23 8.88
N TYR A 18 13.43 -4.26 8.08
CA TYR A 18 12.77 -5.55 8.17
C TYR A 18 13.81 -6.65 7.90
N ALA A 19 14.10 -7.47 8.92
CA ALA A 19 15.19 -8.44 8.87
C ALA A 19 16.53 -7.77 8.46
N ASP A 20 17.12 -8.16 7.33
CA ASP A 20 18.35 -7.57 6.78
C ASP A 20 18.09 -6.34 5.89
N ASP A 21 16.86 -6.18 5.36
CA ASP A 21 16.50 -5.03 4.53
C ASP A 21 16.37 -3.76 5.39
N THR A 22 17.14 -2.72 5.06
CA THR A 22 17.05 -1.40 5.68
C THR A 22 16.87 -0.33 4.61
N GLN A 23 15.90 0.54 4.81
CA GLN A 23 15.51 1.62 3.92
C GLN A 23 15.75 2.94 4.63
N LEU A 24 16.49 3.83 3.97
CA LEU A 24 16.74 5.19 4.44
C LEU A 24 15.91 6.17 3.64
N TYR A 25 15.31 7.15 4.30
CA TYR A 25 14.49 8.18 3.68
C TYR A 25 15.04 9.55 4.01
N ILE A 26 15.19 10.37 2.97
CA ILE A 26 15.58 11.76 3.09
C ILE A 26 14.71 12.61 2.16
N SER A 27 14.43 13.84 2.57
CA SER A 27 13.83 14.85 1.70
C SER A 27 14.94 15.80 1.23
N VAL A 28 14.99 16.06 -0.08
CA VAL A 28 16.06 16.86 -0.69
C VAL A 28 15.44 17.91 -1.61
N GLU A 29 15.90 19.15 -1.47
CA GLU A 29 15.67 20.19 -2.47
C GLU A 29 16.83 20.18 -3.46
N PRO A 30 16.59 20.25 -4.79
CA PRO A 30 17.65 20.17 -5.81
C PRO A 30 18.83 21.13 -5.59
N ASN A 31 18.57 22.27 -4.95
CA ASN A 31 19.56 23.33 -4.74
C ASN A 31 20.23 23.27 -3.35
N LYS A 32 19.90 22.28 -2.50
CA LYS A 32 20.45 22.12 -1.15
C LYS A 32 21.07 20.74 -0.99
N THR A 33 22.40 20.70 -0.97
CA THR A 33 23.18 19.47 -0.87
C THR A 33 23.35 18.96 0.56
N THR A 34 22.97 19.74 1.59
CA THR A 34 23.15 19.39 3.00
C THR A 34 22.52 18.04 3.37
N ALA A 35 21.35 17.73 2.81
CA ALA A 35 20.67 16.45 3.03
C ALA A 35 21.44 15.27 2.38
N LEU A 36 22.02 15.49 1.19
CA LEU A 36 22.88 14.48 0.52
C LEU A 36 24.20 14.25 1.25
N GLN A 37 24.78 15.31 1.81
CA GLN A 37 25.96 15.21 2.67
C GLN A 37 25.63 14.39 3.92
N SER A 38 24.50 14.68 4.57
CA SER A 38 24.04 13.91 5.74
C SER A 38 23.83 12.43 5.41
N LEU A 39 23.26 12.11 4.24
CA LEU A 39 23.12 10.74 3.75
C LEU A 39 24.47 10.07 3.52
N THR A 40 25.40 10.73 2.84
CA THR A 40 26.74 10.20 2.58
C THR A 40 27.49 9.91 3.89
N SER A 41 27.44 10.85 4.84
CA SER A 41 28.03 10.67 6.17
C SER A 41 27.37 9.52 6.93
N CYS A 42 26.04 9.40 6.86
CA CYS A 42 25.32 8.29 7.47
C CYS A 42 25.71 6.95 6.88
N LEU A 43 25.79 6.84 5.55
CA LEU A 43 26.20 5.61 4.86
C LEU A 43 27.64 5.22 5.26
N SER A 44 28.54 6.19 5.39
CA SER A 44 29.90 5.94 5.89
C SER A 44 29.90 5.40 7.32
N ALA A 45 29.12 6.01 8.22
CA ALA A 45 28.99 5.57 9.61
C ALA A 45 28.36 4.17 9.73
N VAL A 46 27.34 3.89 8.91
CA VAL A 46 26.70 2.57 8.80
C VAL A 46 27.71 1.53 8.32
N THR A 47 28.43 1.78 7.24
CA THR A 47 29.44 0.86 6.70
C THR A 47 30.55 0.61 7.70
N HIS A 48 31.05 1.64 8.38
CA HIS A 48 32.07 1.49 9.41
C HIS A 48 31.57 0.63 10.59
N TRP A 49 30.35 0.88 11.07
CA TRP A 49 29.76 0.08 12.13
C TRP A 49 29.54 -1.38 11.69
N MET A 50 29.04 -1.61 10.48
CA MET A 50 28.86 -2.97 9.95
C MET A 50 30.18 -3.72 9.90
N SER A 51 31.23 -3.10 9.35
CA SER A 51 32.58 -3.69 9.29
C SER A 51 33.13 -4.04 10.67
N ASN A 52 32.99 -3.14 11.65
CA ASN A 52 33.42 -3.40 13.04
C ASN A 52 32.63 -4.53 13.72
N ASN A 53 31.44 -4.84 13.22
CA ASN A 53 30.59 -5.93 13.71
C ASN A 53 30.62 -7.15 12.78
N PHE A 54 31.64 -7.27 11.92
CA PHE A 54 31.83 -8.39 10.99
C PHE A 54 30.67 -8.60 10.00
N LEU A 55 29.96 -7.52 9.66
CA LEU A 55 28.90 -7.48 8.67
C LEU A 55 29.39 -6.76 7.40
N LYS A 56 28.95 -7.22 6.23
CA LYS A 56 29.26 -6.61 4.94
C LYS A 56 27.99 -6.03 4.31
N LEU A 57 28.04 -4.77 3.92
CA LEU A 57 27.00 -4.15 3.11
C LEU A 57 26.97 -4.80 1.72
N ASN A 58 25.80 -5.21 1.25
CA ASN A 58 25.65 -5.80 -0.07
C ASN A 58 25.42 -4.70 -1.11
N GLU A 59 26.51 -4.16 -1.67
CA GLU A 59 26.47 -3.10 -2.67
C GLU A 59 25.66 -3.49 -3.92
N ASN A 60 25.71 -4.76 -4.32
CA ASN A 60 24.97 -5.26 -5.50
C ASN A 60 23.45 -5.24 -5.30
N LYS A 61 22.98 -5.34 -4.05
CA LYS A 61 21.56 -5.25 -3.70
C LYS A 61 21.13 -3.85 -3.27
N THR A 62 22.07 -2.94 -3.08
CA THR A 62 21.76 -1.58 -2.64
C THR A 62 21.26 -0.77 -3.82
N GLU A 63 20.07 -0.19 -3.69
CA GLU A 63 19.42 0.59 -4.73
C GLU A 63 18.99 1.96 -4.18
N LEU A 64 18.98 2.97 -5.05
CA LEU A 64 18.52 4.31 -4.73
C LEU A 64 17.32 4.65 -5.63
N LEU A 65 16.17 4.98 -5.03
CA LEU A 65 14.99 5.43 -5.75
C LEU A 65 14.80 6.95 -5.53
N LEU A 66 14.85 7.71 -6.62
CA LEU A 66 14.52 9.14 -6.57
C LEU A 66 13.04 9.36 -6.80
N ILE A 67 12.34 9.81 -5.76
CA ILE A 67 10.91 10.09 -5.83
C ILE A 67 10.72 11.61 -5.94
N GLY A 68 10.54 12.13 -7.16
CA GLY A 68 10.29 13.58 -7.41
C GLY A 68 9.60 13.84 -8.75
N PRO A 69 9.10 15.05 -9.08
CA PRO A 69 8.85 15.43 -10.47
C PRO A 69 10.10 15.18 -11.34
N LYS A 70 9.92 14.73 -12.58
CA LYS A 70 11.03 14.31 -13.46
C LYS A 70 12.15 15.33 -13.53
N ASP A 71 11.82 16.59 -13.84
CA ASP A 71 12.80 17.67 -13.99
C ASP A 71 13.60 17.92 -12.70
N LYS A 72 12.96 17.79 -11.53
CA LYS A 72 13.64 17.92 -10.24
C LYS A 72 14.56 16.75 -9.93
N ARG A 73 14.19 15.54 -10.34
CA ARG A 73 15.06 14.35 -10.19
C ARG A 73 16.29 14.50 -11.07
N GLU A 74 16.09 14.88 -12.33
CA GLU A 74 17.19 15.06 -13.30
C GLU A 74 18.16 16.17 -12.84
N ALA A 75 17.64 17.27 -12.31
CA ALA A 75 18.46 18.33 -11.71
C ALA A 75 19.31 17.87 -10.51
N LEU A 76 18.89 16.82 -9.78
CA LEU A 76 19.59 16.30 -8.62
C LEU A 76 20.70 15.29 -8.98
N LEU A 77 20.62 14.64 -10.13
CA LEU A 77 21.57 13.58 -10.54
C LEU A 77 23.06 14.01 -10.45
N PRO A 78 23.46 15.22 -10.91
CA PRO A 78 24.85 15.64 -10.81
C PRO A 78 25.34 15.76 -9.36
N SER A 79 24.46 16.13 -8.42
CA SER A 79 24.79 16.30 -7.01
C SER A 79 24.92 14.99 -6.23
N LEU A 80 24.51 13.85 -6.80
CA LEU A 80 24.61 12.54 -6.15
C LEU A 80 26.03 11.96 -6.16
N GLY A 81 26.92 12.44 -7.05
CA GLY A 81 28.28 11.90 -7.20
C GLY A 81 28.26 10.37 -7.38
N ASN A 82 29.00 9.66 -6.54
CA ASN A 82 29.09 8.19 -6.57
C ASN A 82 27.76 7.47 -6.33
N LEU A 83 26.78 8.11 -5.68
CA LEU A 83 25.48 7.49 -5.44
C LEU A 83 24.66 7.33 -6.73
N ASN A 84 25.00 8.07 -7.79
CA ASN A 84 24.28 8.05 -9.06
C ASN A 84 24.25 6.64 -9.69
N GLN A 85 25.29 5.82 -9.48
CA GLN A 85 25.34 4.44 -10.02
C GLN A 85 24.29 3.50 -9.43
N TYR A 86 23.75 3.82 -8.24
CA TYR A 86 22.72 3.04 -7.57
C TYR A 86 21.30 3.51 -7.93
N VAL A 87 21.16 4.60 -8.67
CA VAL A 87 19.84 5.15 -9.06
C VAL A 87 19.11 4.14 -9.94
N ARG A 88 17.85 3.86 -9.60
CA ARG A 88 16.94 3.02 -10.39
C ARG A 88 15.63 3.77 -10.61
N GLU A 89 14.95 3.48 -11.71
CA GLU A 89 13.59 4.00 -11.98
C GLU A 89 12.53 3.27 -11.16
N GLN A 90 12.84 2.05 -10.72
CA GLN A 90 11.97 1.22 -9.89
C GLN A 90 12.79 0.38 -8.92
N VAL A 91 12.29 0.18 -7.72
CA VAL A 91 12.91 -0.69 -6.69
C VAL A 91 11.86 -1.62 -6.09
N THR A 92 12.28 -2.79 -5.61
CA THR A 92 11.37 -3.71 -4.91
C THR A 92 11.53 -3.59 -3.40
N SER A 93 10.47 -3.18 -2.71
CA SER A 93 10.40 -3.09 -1.25
C SER A 93 9.38 -4.09 -0.74
N LEU A 94 9.84 -5.10 0.02
CA LEU A 94 9.00 -6.16 0.61
C LEU A 94 7.97 -6.73 -0.40
N GLY A 95 8.44 -7.06 -1.61
CA GLY A 95 7.59 -7.63 -2.67
C GLY A 95 6.74 -6.63 -3.48
N VAL A 96 6.70 -5.35 -3.10
CA VAL A 96 6.03 -4.27 -3.85
C VAL A 96 7.04 -3.53 -4.72
N ILE A 97 6.67 -3.23 -5.97
CA ILE A 97 7.54 -2.45 -6.87
C ILE A 97 7.12 -0.99 -6.78
N LEU A 98 8.04 -0.14 -6.37
CA LEU A 98 7.87 1.31 -6.29
C LEU A 98 8.61 1.95 -7.46
N ASP A 99 7.93 2.78 -8.24
CA ASP A 99 8.51 3.59 -9.32
C ASP A 99 8.73 5.05 -8.88
N SER A 100 9.61 5.76 -9.58
CA SER A 100 9.97 7.15 -9.26
C SER A 100 8.78 8.12 -9.21
N ASP A 101 7.66 7.79 -9.87
CA ASP A 101 6.42 8.55 -9.89
C ASP A 101 5.37 8.07 -8.87
N LEU A 102 5.66 7.00 -8.11
CA LEU A 102 4.72 6.31 -7.22
C LEU A 102 3.41 5.92 -7.91
N SER A 103 3.46 5.60 -9.20
CA SER A 103 2.27 5.22 -9.98
C SER A 103 1.79 3.80 -9.70
N LEU A 104 2.67 2.94 -9.17
CA LEU A 104 2.47 1.50 -8.93
C LEU A 104 2.10 0.71 -10.20
N LYS A 105 2.21 1.33 -11.39
CA LYS A 105 1.90 0.68 -12.67
C LYS A 105 2.80 -0.54 -12.93
N PRO A 106 4.13 -0.50 -12.69
CA PRO A 106 4.98 -1.67 -12.88
C PRO A 106 4.56 -2.82 -11.95
N HIS A 107 4.21 -2.51 -10.70
CA HIS A 107 3.71 -3.50 -9.74
C HIS A 107 2.40 -4.14 -10.20
N ILE A 108 1.39 -3.32 -10.56
CA ILE A 108 0.10 -3.82 -11.06
C ILE A 108 0.29 -4.69 -12.31
N ASN A 109 1.17 -4.30 -13.23
CA ASN A 109 1.47 -5.09 -14.42
C ASN A 109 2.10 -6.45 -14.07
N LYS A 110 3.04 -6.48 -13.11
CA LYS A 110 3.64 -7.73 -12.60
C LYS A 110 2.58 -8.63 -11.97
N VAL A 111 1.76 -8.10 -11.05
CA VAL A 111 0.65 -8.83 -10.43
C VAL A 111 -0.30 -9.38 -11.48
N THR A 112 -0.66 -8.57 -12.48
CA THR A 112 -1.54 -8.96 -13.59
C THR A 112 -0.96 -10.11 -14.39
N LYS A 113 0.31 -10.01 -14.82
CA LYS A 113 1.00 -11.07 -15.58
C LYS A 113 1.02 -12.38 -14.79
N THR A 114 1.40 -12.33 -13.52
CA THR A 114 1.48 -13.50 -12.65
C THR A 114 0.10 -14.10 -12.37
N ALA A 115 -0.92 -13.28 -12.12
CA ALA A 115 -2.27 -13.76 -11.86
C ALA A 115 -2.87 -14.46 -13.10
N TYR A 116 -2.71 -13.90 -14.30
CA TYR A 116 -3.16 -14.56 -15.53
C TYR A 116 -2.37 -15.83 -15.85
N PHE A 117 -1.08 -15.91 -15.48
CA PHE A 117 -0.34 -17.17 -15.55
C PHE A 117 -0.99 -18.25 -14.66
N HIS A 118 -1.29 -17.93 -13.40
CA HIS A 118 -1.97 -18.88 -12.50
C HIS A 118 -3.39 -19.21 -12.94
N LEU A 119 -4.17 -18.24 -13.43
CA LEU A 119 -5.52 -18.49 -13.96
C LEU A 119 -5.48 -19.50 -15.12
N ARG A 120 -4.51 -19.38 -16.04
CA ARG A 120 -4.35 -20.36 -17.13
C ARG A 120 -4.02 -21.76 -16.59
N ASN A 121 -3.18 -21.87 -15.57
CA ASN A 121 -2.86 -23.16 -14.97
C ASN A 121 -4.05 -23.76 -14.23
N ILE A 122 -4.79 -22.96 -13.46
CA ILE A 122 -6.04 -23.41 -12.81
C ILE A 122 -7.05 -23.84 -13.88
N ALA A 123 -7.16 -23.12 -14.99
CA ALA A 123 -8.08 -23.46 -16.07
C ALA A 123 -7.79 -24.83 -16.70
N LYS A 124 -6.52 -25.22 -16.82
CA LYS A 124 -6.14 -26.55 -17.32
C LYS A 124 -6.61 -27.67 -16.41
N VAL A 125 -6.54 -27.47 -15.09
CA VAL A 125 -6.95 -28.50 -14.10
C VAL A 125 -8.43 -28.38 -13.71
N ARG A 126 -9.09 -27.27 -14.02
CA ARG A 126 -10.48 -26.97 -13.67
C ARG A 126 -11.49 -28.09 -13.99
N PRO A 127 -11.38 -28.85 -15.10
CA PRO A 127 -12.29 -29.97 -15.40
C PRO A 127 -12.22 -31.11 -14.38
N PHE A 128 -11.08 -31.27 -13.70
CA PHE A 128 -10.82 -32.35 -12.74
C PHE A 128 -11.07 -31.93 -11.28
N LEU A 129 -11.54 -30.70 -11.06
CA LEU A 129 -11.72 -30.12 -9.73
C LEU A 129 -13.20 -29.88 -9.41
N THR A 130 -13.54 -30.16 -8.15
CA THR A 130 -14.79 -29.70 -7.55
C THR A 130 -14.78 -28.16 -7.46
N LYS A 131 -15.98 -27.55 -7.34
CA LYS A 131 -16.07 -26.08 -7.14
C LYS A 131 -15.32 -25.62 -5.87
N PRO A 132 -15.47 -26.27 -4.69
CA PRO A 132 -14.73 -25.87 -3.49
C PRO A 132 -13.20 -25.97 -3.64
N ASP A 133 -12.68 -27.00 -4.29
CA ASP A 133 -11.23 -27.13 -4.48
C ASP A 133 -10.69 -26.12 -5.48
N ALA A 134 -11.44 -25.84 -6.56
CA ALA A 134 -11.10 -24.76 -7.47
C ALA A 134 -11.12 -23.38 -6.77
N GLU A 135 -12.06 -23.16 -5.85
CA GLU A 135 -12.14 -21.94 -5.05
C GLU A 135 -10.92 -21.77 -4.14
N LYS A 136 -10.47 -22.84 -3.46
CA LYS A 136 -9.22 -22.83 -2.69
C LYS A 136 -8.03 -22.40 -3.54
N LEU A 137 -7.90 -22.92 -4.76
CA LEU A 137 -6.81 -22.52 -5.68
C LEU A 137 -6.94 -21.06 -6.09
N VAL A 138 -8.15 -20.59 -6.41
CA VAL A 138 -8.38 -19.18 -6.75
C VAL A 138 -8.03 -18.28 -5.56
N HIS A 139 -8.36 -18.65 -4.34
CA HIS A 139 -7.99 -17.88 -3.16
C HIS A 139 -6.48 -17.89 -2.92
N ALA A 140 -5.86 -19.06 -2.96
CA ALA A 140 -4.43 -19.22 -2.71
C ALA A 140 -3.55 -18.52 -3.77
N PHE A 141 -3.94 -18.54 -5.04
CA PHE A 141 -3.11 -18.01 -6.12
C PHE A 141 -3.53 -16.63 -6.62
N ILE A 142 -4.81 -16.29 -6.59
CA ILE A 142 -5.30 -15.03 -7.17
C ILE A 142 -5.67 -14.04 -6.08
N THR A 143 -6.53 -14.45 -5.15
CA THR A 143 -7.06 -13.55 -4.12
C THR A 143 -5.96 -13.05 -3.19
N SER A 144 -5.08 -13.95 -2.74
CA SER A 144 -3.91 -13.60 -1.93
C SER A 144 -3.02 -12.53 -2.58
N ARG A 145 -2.83 -12.60 -3.90
CA ARG A 145 -2.03 -11.63 -4.68
C ARG A 145 -2.74 -10.30 -4.85
N LEU A 146 -4.06 -10.31 -5.04
CA LEU A 146 -4.87 -9.09 -5.12
C LEU A 146 -4.95 -8.37 -3.77
N ASP A 147 -4.90 -9.10 -2.67
CA ASP A 147 -5.01 -8.54 -1.31
C ASP A 147 -3.66 -8.17 -0.69
N TYR A 148 -2.55 -8.69 -1.23
CA TYR A 148 -1.21 -8.37 -0.73
C TYR A 148 -0.90 -6.89 -0.93
N CYS A 149 -0.68 -6.17 0.18
CA CYS A 149 -0.38 -4.74 0.21
C CYS A 149 -1.37 -3.84 -0.56
N ASN A 150 -2.62 -4.29 -0.75
CA ASN A 150 -3.59 -3.58 -1.58
C ASN A 150 -4.03 -2.21 -1.02
N ALA A 151 -3.78 -1.93 0.27
CA ALA A 151 -3.97 -0.61 0.86
C ALA A 151 -3.09 0.47 0.21
N LEU A 152 -2.02 0.10 -0.50
CA LEU A 152 -1.20 1.03 -1.28
C LEU A 152 -1.89 1.51 -2.55
N PHE A 153 -2.96 0.85 -2.98
CA PHE A 153 -3.68 1.19 -4.21
C PHE A 153 -4.76 2.26 -3.99
N THR A 154 -4.78 2.90 -2.82
CA THR A 154 -5.69 4.02 -2.52
C THR A 154 -5.56 5.12 -3.55
N GLY A 155 -6.69 5.70 -3.97
CA GLY A 155 -6.75 6.84 -4.88
C GLY A 155 -6.02 6.69 -6.22
N LEU A 156 -5.58 5.48 -6.61
CA LEU A 156 -5.02 5.25 -7.93
C LEU A 156 -6.09 5.49 -9.01
N PRO A 157 -5.67 5.85 -10.25
CA PRO A 157 -6.61 6.02 -11.35
C PRO A 157 -7.47 4.77 -11.56
N LYS A 158 -8.78 4.95 -11.85
CA LYS A 158 -9.72 3.85 -12.09
C LYS A 158 -9.19 2.84 -13.11
N LYS A 159 -8.57 3.31 -14.20
CA LYS A 159 -7.93 2.48 -15.23
C LYS A 159 -6.87 1.52 -14.68
N SER A 160 -6.14 1.90 -13.63
CA SER A 160 -5.16 1.03 -12.97
C SER A 160 -5.86 -0.07 -12.15
N ILE A 161 -6.90 0.30 -11.39
CA ILE A 161 -7.68 -0.64 -10.57
C ILE A 161 -8.50 -1.59 -11.43
N GLU A 162 -8.99 -1.15 -12.59
CA GLU A 162 -9.73 -1.96 -13.56
C GLU A 162 -8.93 -3.20 -13.99
N LYS A 163 -7.60 -3.11 -14.15
CA LYS A 163 -6.77 -4.27 -14.46
C LYS A 163 -6.87 -5.35 -13.39
N LEU A 164 -6.85 -4.95 -12.12
CA LEU A 164 -7.01 -5.85 -10.98
C LEU A 164 -8.43 -6.41 -10.91
N GLN A 165 -9.45 -5.60 -11.21
CA GLN A 165 -10.84 -6.05 -11.29
C GLN A 165 -11.03 -7.10 -12.40
N LEU A 166 -10.39 -6.93 -13.56
CA LEU A 166 -10.45 -7.91 -14.65
C LEU A 166 -9.86 -9.26 -14.25
N ILE A 167 -8.83 -9.29 -13.39
CA ILE A 167 -8.28 -10.53 -12.83
C ILE A 167 -9.33 -11.20 -11.95
N GLN A 168 -9.96 -10.45 -11.02
CA GLN A 168 -11.00 -10.99 -10.13
C GLN A 168 -12.20 -11.51 -10.94
N ASN A 169 -12.64 -10.76 -11.95
CA ASN A 169 -13.72 -11.13 -12.85
C ASN A 169 -13.39 -12.44 -13.59
N SER A 170 -12.16 -12.55 -14.09
CA SER A 170 -11.70 -13.76 -14.79
C SER A 170 -11.66 -14.96 -13.85
N ALA A 171 -11.24 -14.76 -12.59
CA ALA A 171 -11.23 -15.79 -11.57
C ALA A 171 -12.63 -16.26 -11.19
N ALA A 172 -13.57 -15.32 -11.02
CA ALA A 172 -14.97 -15.63 -10.74
C ALA A 172 -15.59 -16.45 -11.88
N ARG A 173 -15.43 -16.01 -13.12
CA ARG A 173 -15.92 -16.75 -14.30
C ARG A 173 -15.32 -18.15 -14.39
N LEU A 174 -14.02 -18.30 -14.11
CA LEU A 174 -13.36 -19.60 -14.12
C LEU A 174 -13.94 -20.55 -13.06
N LEU A 175 -14.23 -20.01 -11.88
CA LEU A 175 -14.79 -20.77 -10.77
C LEU A 175 -16.22 -21.23 -11.08
N THR A 176 -17.07 -20.32 -11.54
CA THR A 176 -18.51 -20.54 -11.78
C THR A 176 -18.83 -21.08 -13.18
N LYS A 177 -17.82 -21.19 -14.07
CA LYS A 177 -17.98 -21.56 -15.48
C LYS A 177 -18.93 -20.61 -16.25
N THR A 178 -19.04 -19.36 -15.80
CA THR A 178 -19.85 -18.31 -16.45
C THR A 178 -19.25 -17.94 -17.81
N ARG A 179 -20.08 -17.80 -18.86
CA ARG A 179 -19.62 -17.43 -20.20
C ARG A 179 -19.00 -16.03 -20.20
N LYS A 180 -18.15 -15.75 -21.19
CA LYS A 180 -17.39 -14.49 -21.30
C LYS A 180 -18.27 -13.23 -21.33
N MET A 181 -19.40 -13.29 -22.04
CA MET A 181 -20.27 -12.13 -22.28
C MET A 181 -21.33 -11.91 -21.20
N GLU A 182 -21.53 -12.86 -20.29
CA GLU A 182 -22.51 -12.70 -19.21
C GLU A 182 -22.09 -11.61 -18.24
N HIS A 183 -23.05 -10.91 -17.65
CA HIS A 183 -22.76 -9.83 -16.71
C HIS A 183 -22.07 -10.37 -15.45
N ILE A 184 -20.95 -9.75 -15.05
CA ILE A 184 -20.11 -10.28 -13.97
C ILE A 184 -20.61 -9.92 -12.57
N THR A 185 -21.32 -8.81 -12.43
CA THR A 185 -21.74 -8.28 -11.12
C THR A 185 -22.60 -9.29 -10.32
N PRO A 186 -23.62 -9.96 -10.90
CA PRO A 186 -24.38 -11.00 -10.20
C PRO A 186 -23.51 -12.15 -9.71
N VAL A 187 -22.54 -12.58 -10.51
CA VAL A 187 -21.61 -13.67 -10.17
C VAL A 187 -20.75 -13.29 -8.96
N LEU A 188 -20.23 -12.05 -8.92
CA LEU A 188 -19.45 -11.58 -7.79
C LEU A 188 -20.31 -11.46 -6.52
N ALA A 189 -21.55 -10.99 -6.65
CA ALA A 189 -22.50 -10.91 -5.53
C ALA A 189 -22.84 -12.31 -4.98
N GLU A 190 -23.11 -13.28 -5.85
CA GLU A 190 -23.41 -14.67 -5.48
C GLU A 190 -22.22 -15.35 -4.79
N LEU A 191 -20.99 -15.08 -5.25
CA LEU A 191 -19.75 -15.53 -4.60
C LEU A 191 -19.44 -14.75 -3.32
N HIS A 192 -20.19 -13.70 -3.00
CA HIS A 192 -19.94 -12.80 -1.89
C HIS A 192 -18.54 -12.13 -1.93
N TRP A 193 -18.06 -11.84 -3.15
CA TRP A 193 -16.74 -11.27 -3.42
C TRP A 193 -16.85 -9.77 -3.66
N LEU A 194 -16.34 -8.95 -2.75
CA LEU A 194 -16.26 -7.49 -2.96
C LEU A 194 -15.46 -7.14 -4.22
N PRO A 195 -15.87 -6.12 -5.00
CA PRO A 195 -15.04 -5.57 -6.07
C PRO A 195 -13.71 -5.06 -5.52
N VAL A 196 -12.65 -5.06 -6.33
CA VAL A 196 -11.29 -4.73 -5.90
C VAL A 196 -11.20 -3.34 -5.25
N SER A 197 -11.92 -2.35 -5.75
CA SER A 197 -11.98 -1.01 -5.13
C SER A 197 -12.46 -1.06 -3.69
N TYR A 198 -13.52 -1.83 -3.42
CA TYR A 198 -14.06 -2.00 -2.08
C TYR A 198 -13.17 -2.87 -1.19
N ARG A 199 -12.37 -3.78 -1.75
CA ARG A 199 -11.34 -4.52 -0.99
C ARG A 199 -10.21 -3.62 -0.52
N ILE A 200 -9.83 -2.63 -1.34
CA ILE A 200 -8.85 -1.60 -0.97
C ILE A 200 -9.43 -0.76 0.17
N ASP A 201 -10.67 -0.26 0.01
CA ASP A 201 -11.35 0.51 1.06
C ASP A 201 -11.47 -0.29 2.37
N PHE A 202 -11.82 -1.57 2.29
CA PHE A 202 -11.88 -2.46 3.46
C PHE A 202 -10.54 -2.48 4.21
N LYS A 203 -9.42 -2.62 3.50
CA LYS A 203 -8.09 -2.72 4.10
C LYS A 203 -7.61 -1.40 4.69
N VAL A 204 -7.92 -0.28 4.04
CA VAL A 204 -7.62 1.06 4.53
C VAL A 204 -8.41 1.35 5.80
N LEU A 205 -9.72 1.10 5.79
CA LEU A 205 -10.59 1.31 6.95
C LEU A 205 -10.21 0.40 8.13
N LEU A 206 -9.73 -0.81 7.86
CA LEU A 206 -9.16 -1.67 8.89
C LEU A 206 -7.87 -1.10 9.49
N LEU A 207 -7.01 -0.47 8.71
CA LEU A 207 -5.83 0.24 9.22
C LEU A 207 -6.24 1.44 10.09
N VAL A 208 -7.25 2.20 9.65
CA VAL A 208 -7.80 3.32 10.43
C VAL A 208 -8.36 2.82 11.76
N PHE A 209 -9.22 1.79 11.74
CA PHE A 209 -9.78 1.22 12.97
C PHE A 209 -8.68 0.80 13.95
N LYS A 210 -7.63 0.13 13.45
CA LYS A 210 -6.49 -0.23 14.29
C LYS A 210 -5.77 0.99 14.85
N ALA A 211 -5.55 2.02 14.04
CA ALA A 211 -4.87 3.24 14.46
C ALA A 211 -5.62 3.99 15.55
N VAL A 212 -6.93 4.21 15.38
CA VAL A 212 -7.74 4.94 16.38
C VAL A 212 -7.94 4.17 17.69
N ASN A 213 -7.81 2.84 17.66
CA ASN A 213 -7.90 1.97 18.84
C ASN A 213 -6.52 1.56 19.41
N GLY A 214 -5.42 2.22 19.01
CA GLY A 214 -4.08 1.93 19.55
C GLY A 214 -3.51 0.55 19.18
N LEU A 215 -4.06 -0.12 18.15
CA LEU A 215 -3.63 -1.43 17.65
C LEU A 215 -2.68 -1.33 16.44
N ALA A 216 -2.40 -0.12 15.94
CA ALA A 216 -1.47 0.12 14.85
C ALA A 216 -0.15 0.72 15.35
N PRO A 217 0.96 0.57 14.60
CA PRO A 217 2.18 1.30 14.87
C PRO A 217 1.96 2.82 14.92
N CYS A 218 2.73 3.51 15.77
CA CYS A 218 2.59 4.95 16.00
C CYS A 218 2.64 5.75 14.69
N TYR A 219 3.57 5.42 13.78
CA TYR A 219 3.68 6.14 12.50
C TYR A 219 2.42 6.09 11.61
N ILE A 220 1.54 5.09 11.78
CA ILE A 220 0.25 5.03 11.08
C ILE A 220 -0.78 5.88 11.83
N ALA A 221 -0.79 5.81 13.17
CA ALA A 221 -1.69 6.59 14.00
C ALA A 221 -1.40 8.10 13.88
N ASP A 222 -0.12 8.48 13.89
CA ASP A 222 0.35 9.87 13.76
C ASP A 222 0.02 10.48 12.38
N ALA A 223 -0.21 9.64 11.36
CA ALA A 223 -0.68 10.08 10.05
C ALA A 223 -2.17 10.46 10.03
N LEU A 224 -2.90 10.19 11.11
CA LEU A 224 -4.31 10.52 11.29
C LEU A 224 -4.44 11.51 12.44
N SER A 225 -5.47 12.35 12.39
CA SER A 225 -5.76 13.29 13.48
C SER A 225 -7.24 13.27 13.81
N SER A 226 -7.57 13.24 15.10
CA SER A 226 -8.96 13.30 15.54
C SER A 226 -9.60 14.63 15.14
N TYR A 227 -10.87 14.59 14.72
CA TYR A 227 -11.63 15.79 14.47
C TYR A 227 -12.04 16.43 15.80
N THR A 228 -11.62 17.67 16.02
CA THR A 228 -12.02 18.48 17.18
C THR A 228 -12.78 19.72 16.68
N PRO A 229 -14.10 19.80 16.88
CA PRO A 229 -14.87 20.96 16.45
C PRO A 229 -14.56 22.16 17.36
N ALA A 230 -14.54 23.37 16.79
CA ALA A 230 -14.29 24.62 17.53
C ALA A 230 -15.42 24.97 18.54
N ARG A 231 -16.57 24.31 18.44
CA ARG A 231 -17.73 24.44 19.34
C ARG A 231 -18.25 23.04 19.65
N ALA A 232 -18.85 22.85 20.83
CA ALA A 232 -19.51 21.60 21.17
C ALA A 232 -20.68 21.33 20.20
N LEU A 233 -20.49 20.37 19.31
CA LEU A 233 -21.49 19.93 18.33
C LEU A 233 -21.79 18.45 18.59
N ARG A 234 -22.99 17.99 18.20
CA ARG A 234 -23.36 16.56 18.27
C ARG A 234 -22.40 15.64 17.49
N SER A 235 -21.62 16.19 16.55
CA SER A 235 -20.58 15.48 15.81
C SER A 235 -19.25 15.31 16.56
N ALA A 236 -19.08 15.94 17.71
CA ALA A 236 -17.85 15.86 18.51
C ALA A 236 -17.58 14.43 19.00
N ASP A 237 -18.63 13.71 19.38
CA ASP A 237 -18.53 12.35 19.94
C ASP A 237 -18.62 11.25 18.87
N ALA A 238 -18.76 11.60 17.59
CA ALA A 238 -19.04 10.64 16.51
C ALA A 238 -17.80 9.88 15.98
N GLY A 239 -16.64 10.04 16.63
CA GLY A 239 -15.39 9.36 16.26
C GLY A 239 -14.84 9.76 14.89
N LEU A 240 -15.01 11.02 14.49
CA LEU A 240 -14.58 11.54 13.18
C LEU A 240 -13.08 11.85 13.13
N LEU A 241 -12.50 11.78 11.94
CA LEU A 241 -11.11 12.16 11.67
C LEU A 241 -11.04 13.49 10.91
N ARG A 242 -10.03 14.29 11.20
CA ARG A 242 -9.73 15.51 10.46
C ARG A 242 -9.29 15.13 9.04
N ILE A 243 -9.96 15.73 8.05
CA ILE A 243 -9.51 15.68 6.66
C ILE A 243 -8.65 16.93 6.44
N PRO A 244 -7.41 16.80 5.94
CA PRO A 244 -6.59 17.95 5.59
C PRO A 244 -7.28 18.84 4.54
N ASP A 245 -7.14 20.16 4.67
CA ASP A 245 -7.83 21.15 3.80
C ASP A 245 -7.41 21.03 2.32
N ALA A 246 -6.18 20.57 2.08
CA ALA A 246 -5.67 20.27 0.76
C ALA A 246 -4.95 18.92 0.77
N PRO A 247 -5.13 18.10 -0.28
CA PRO A 247 -4.35 16.88 -0.44
C PRO A 247 -2.87 17.23 -0.68
N PRO A 248 -1.93 16.33 -0.33
CA PRO A 248 -0.52 16.52 -0.64
C PRO A 248 -0.31 16.75 -2.13
N LYS A 249 0.48 17.76 -2.53
CA LYS A 249 0.61 18.24 -3.92
C LYS A 249 0.88 17.15 -4.98
N ARG A 250 1.48 16.02 -4.59
CA ARG A 250 1.95 15.00 -5.54
C ARG A 250 1.19 13.68 -5.49
N ILE A 251 1.02 13.13 -4.29
CA ILE A 251 0.22 11.91 -4.10
C ILE A 251 -1.28 12.28 -4.21
N GLY A 252 -1.63 13.55 -4.01
CA GLY A 252 -2.99 14.03 -4.15
C GLY A 252 -3.92 13.32 -3.17
N GLU A 253 -5.15 13.09 -3.61
CA GLU A 253 -6.17 12.42 -2.81
C GLU A 253 -5.84 10.96 -2.50
N SER A 254 -4.79 10.37 -3.10
CA SER A 254 -4.37 8.99 -2.83
C SER A 254 -3.59 8.82 -1.54
N ALA A 255 -3.14 9.92 -0.92
CA ALA A 255 -2.35 9.86 0.31
C ALA A 255 -3.19 9.29 1.45
N PHE A 256 -2.62 8.38 2.24
CA PHE A 256 -3.33 7.74 3.35
C PHE A 256 -3.97 8.77 4.31
N SER A 257 -3.23 9.82 4.67
CA SER A 257 -3.68 10.91 5.54
C SER A 257 -4.84 11.75 4.99
N TYR A 258 -5.18 11.61 3.71
CA TYR A 258 -6.32 12.28 3.08
C TYR A 258 -7.43 11.28 2.71
N TYR A 259 -7.07 10.20 2.02
CA TYR A 259 -8.00 9.17 1.57
C TYR A 259 -8.69 8.47 2.76
N ALA A 260 -7.92 8.11 3.78
CA ALA A 260 -8.43 7.28 4.87
C ALA A 260 -9.43 8.03 5.77
N PRO A 261 -9.17 9.28 6.22
CA PRO A 261 -10.18 10.09 6.92
C PRO A 261 -11.46 10.31 6.11
N LYS A 262 -11.36 10.58 4.80
CA LYS A 262 -12.52 10.76 3.92
C LYS A 262 -13.40 9.51 3.87
N ARG A 263 -12.80 8.32 3.77
CA ARG A 263 -13.53 7.04 3.78
C ARG A 263 -14.09 6.70 5.16
N TRP A 264 -13.31 6.94 6.22
CA TRP A 264 -13.73 6.68 7.60
C TRP A 264 -14.94 7.53 8.00
N ASN A 265 -14.92 8.81 7.67
CA ASN A 265 -16.01 9.73 7.99
C ASN A 265 -17.31 9.41 7.24
N ALA A 266 -17.22 8.73 6.09
CA ALA A 266 -18.37 8.24 5.33
C ALA A 266 -19.00 6.96 5.91
N LEU A 267 -18.38 6.32 6.90
CA LEU A 267 -18.98 5.17 7.57
C LEU A 267 -20.12 5.59 8.52
N PRO A 268 -21.18 4.78 8.63
CA PRO A 268 -22.16 4.91 9.69
C PRO A 268 -21.51 4.84 11.08
N GLN A 269 -22.02 5.65 12.01
CA GLN A 269 -21.49 5.75 13.37
C GLN A 269 -21.41 4.40 14.09
N HIS A 270 -22.46 3.57 14.01
CA HIS A 270 -22.49 2.25 14.64
C HIS A 270 -21.40 1.29 14.16
N ILE A 271 -20.85 1.50 12.94
CA ILE A 271 -19.71 0.71 12.44
C ILE A 271 -18.41 1.26 13.02
N ARG A 272 -18.26 2.57 13.12
CA ARG A 272 -17.06 3.20 13.71
C ARG A 272 -16.89 2.88 15.18
N GLU A 273 -18.01 2.77 15.90
CA GLU A 273 -18.08 2.47 17.34
C GLU A 273 -18.06 0.97 17.65
N ALA A 274 -17.72 0.12 16.68
CA ALA A 274 -17.60 -1.32 16.91
C ALA A 274 -16.60 -1.63 18.04
N GLU A 275 -17.05 -2.42 19.02
CA GLU A 275 -16.31 -2.75 20.25
C GLU A 275 -15.03 -3.56 20.01
N SER A 276 -14.94 -4.26 18.87
CA SER A 276 -13.79 -5.09 18.53
C SER A 276 -13.50 -5.08 17.05
N ILE A 277 -12.25 -5.42 16.71
CA ILE A 277 -11.81 -5.51 15.32
C ILE A 277 -12.61 -6.56 14.52
N ASP A 278 -13.09 -7.62 15.16
CA ASP A 278 -13.82 -8.67 14.46
C ASP A 278 -15.28 -8.28 14.20
N ILE A 279 -15.91 -7.56 15.14
CA ILE A 279 -17.21 -6.91 14.92
C ILE A 279 -17.10 -5.89 13.79
N PHE A 280 -16.06 -5.04 13.84
CA PHE A 280 -15.78 -4.03 12.82
C PHE A 280 -15.63 -4.66 11.42
N LYS A 281 -14.77 -5.69 11.28
CA LYS A 281 -14.58 -6.38 9.98
C LYS A 281 -15.89 -6.91 9.42
N ARG A 282 -16.73 -7.53 10.25
CA ARG A 282 -18.01 -8.10 9.82
C ARG A 282 -18.97 -7.01 9.35
N GLN A 283 -19.19 -6.00 10.17
CA GLN A 283 -20.08 -4.88 9.84
C GLN A 283 -19.60 -4.11 8.62
N LEU A 284 -18.29 -3.83 8.54
CA LEU A 284 -17.67 -3.15 7.40
C LEU A 284 -17.83 -3.97 6.12
N LYS A 285 -17.60 -5.28 6.16
CA LYS A 285 -17.78 -6.14 4.98
C LYS A 285 -19.23 -6.08 4.49
N THR A 286 -20.20 -6.20 5.39
CA THR A 286 -21.62 -6.10 5.06
C THR A 286 -21.96 -4.73 4.46
N TYR A 287 -21.50 -3.65 5.07
CA TYR A 287 -21.72 -2.29 4.58
C TYR A 287 -21.19 -2.08 3.16
N LEU A 288 -19.92 -2.44 2.92
CA LEU A 288 -19.30 -2.30 1.60
C LEU A 288 -19.94 -3.23 0.56
N PHE A 289 -20.42 -4.41 0.98
CA PHE A 289 -21.10 -5.34 0.09
C PHE A 289 -22.43 -4.77 -0.38
N ASN A 290 -23.22 -4.18 0.53
CA ASN A 290 -24.47 -3.52 0.18
C ASN A 290 -24.20 -2.33 -0.75
N GLN A 291 -23.21 -1.49 -0.47
CA GLN A 291 -22.82 -0.38 -1.36
C GLN A 291 -22.37 -0.82 -2.77
N ALA A 292 -21.87 -2.06 -2.91
CA ALA A 292 -21.38 -2.58 -4.18
C ALA A 292 -22.47 -3.20 -5.05
N TYR A 293 -23.54 -3.74 -4.45
CA TYR A 293 -24.49 -4.63 -5.11
C TYR A 293 -25.97 -4.30 -4.86
N THR A 294 -26.28 -3.34 -3.99
CA THR A 294 -27.63 -2.83 -3.70
C THR A 294 -27.73 -1.39 -4.15
#